data_AF-A0A1X7TQ26-F1
#
_entry.id   AF-A0A1X7TQ26-F1
#
_cell.length_a   1.000
_cell.length_b   1.000
_cell.length_c   1.000
_cell.angle_alpha   90.00
_cell.angle_beta   90.00
_cell.angle_gamma   90.00
#
_symmetry.space_group_name_H-M   'P 1'
#
loop_
_entity.id
_entity.type
_entity.pdbx_description
1 polymer ?
#
loop_
_entity_poly.entity_id
_entity_poly.type
_entity_poly.pdbx_seq_one_letter_code
_entity_poly.pdbx_strand_id
1 'polypeptide(L)'
;MFGGKVTVNGDGTTSTNSVYIFSVTHSVINWEILKPGAIPNEGLWPMERDAHASAIINGDSTSPTLVVIGGRDKKNQLVNECLLFDSITTGQYSCRKIPLLESVTGRYSHSLTAVTMSPHCVWLVIVGGYEEFRWKDVGGRKEVPWGTFIADTNRLIMIIELVYSEAGEWIVESVLDGNDLTSKNYQEKYQSYSKTRTWWMDQLIEYPTEREMKLQRYIQSLHEDLQVAHESKVSLQEALVEANKQVADMEEKVEQYLKEKQIIIDDNQDLISEKDKVIAKLTLQVEEQSQNEKQIITYLRAKVSDNELYTTKLMKEKSQLQERVTSLEEQSIKETSSIGLQFNYLIPSMGKSIIV
;
A
#
# COMPACT_ATOMS: atom_id res chain seq x y z
N MET A 1 -5.20 39.12 25.71
CA MET A 1 -5.41 40.09 26.81
C MET A 1 -6.88 40.09 27.20
N PHE A 2 -7.21 40.46 28.44
CA PHE A 2 -8.60 40.54 28.91
C PHE A 2 -8.78 41.77 29.79
N GLY A 3 -9.99 42.34 29.82
CA GLY A 3 -10.37 43.42 30.73
C GLY A 3 -9.63 44.75 30.55
N GLY A 4 -9.50 45.50 31.64
CA GLY A 4 -8.89 46.83 31.66
C GLY A 4 -9.93 47.95 31.75
N LYS A 5 -9.48 49.22 31.62
CA LYS A 5 -10.33 50.41 31.62
C LYS A 5 -10.32 51.08 30.26
N VAL A 6 -11.51 51.43 29.76
CA VAL A 6 -11.71 52.13 28.49
C VAL A 6 -12.58 53.35 28.71
N THR A 7 -12.34 54.41 27.93
CA THR A 7 -13.20 55.61 27.95
C THR A 7 -14.23 55.48 26.84
N VAL A 8 -15.51 55.53 27.18
CA VAL A 8 -16.61 55.51 26.20
C VAL A 8 -17.21 56.90 26.13
N ASN A 9 -17.26 57.48 24.92
CA ASN A 9 -17.88 58.77 24.60
C ASN A 9 -17.35 60.03 25.31
N GLY A 10 -16.31 59.95 26.14
CA GLY A 10 -15.69 61.09 26.81
C GLY A 10 -16.18 61.32 28.25
N ASP A 11 -17.10 60.48 28.73
CA ASP A 11 -17.92 60.79 29.92
C ASP A 11 -17.48 60.00 31.17
N GLY A 12 -16.51 59.08 31.01
CA GLY A 12 -15.96 58.29 32.11
C GLY A 12 -15.19 57.06 31.65
N THR A 13 -14.29 56.57 32.53
CA THR A 13 -13.60 55.30 32.35
C THR A 13 -14.45 54.16 32.90
N THR A 14 -14.75 53.15 32.10
CA THR A 14 -15.43 51.92 32.55
C THR A 14 -14.50 50.73 32.44
N SER A 15 -14.65 49.78 33.36
CA SER A 15 -14.02 48.46 33.21
C SER A 15 -14.65 47.72 32.04
N THR A 16 -13.85 46.93 31.32
CA THR A 16 -14.33 46.08 30.21
C THR A 16 -14.18 44.59 30.56
N ASN A 17 -14.89 43.74 29.84
CA ASN A 17 -14.76 42.28 29.81
C ASN A 17 -14.44 41.78 28.39
N SER A 18 -13.90 42.64 27.54
CA SER A 18 -13.44 42.26 26.21
C SER A 18 -12.20 41.38 26.30
N VAL A 19 -12.18 40.32 25.49
CA VAL A 19 -10.97 39.51 25.23
C VAL A 19 -10.37 40.02 23.91
N TYR A 20 -9.09 40.37 23.96
CA TYR A 20 -8.33 40.82 22.80
C TYR A 20 -7.31 39.74 22.43
N ILE A 21 -7.33 39.31 21.18
CA ILE A 21 -6.39 38.34 20.62
C ILE A 21 -5.52 39.06 19.61
N PHE A 22 -4.22 38.82 19.67
CA PHE A 22 -3.24 39.36 18.75
C PHE A 22 -2.56 38.20 18.04
N SER A 23 -2.52 38.26 16.72
CA SER A 23 -1.68 37.38 15.91
C SER A 23 -0.64 38.23 15.19
N VAL A 24 0.62 37.87 15.36
CA VAL A 24 1.75 38.61 14.80
C VAL A 24 2.37 37.75 13.71
N THR A 25 2.44 38.30 12.50
CA THR A 25 3.19 37.76 11.37
C THR A 25 4.47 38.57 11.19
N HIS A 26 5.33 38.21 10.23
CA HIS A 26 6.59 38.91 9.96
C HIS A 26 6.46 40.42 9.72
N SER A 27 5.29 40.90 9.25
CA SER A 27 5.07 42.31 8.90
C SER A 27 3.75 42.90 9.39
N VAL A 28 2.82 42.07 9.88
CA VAL A 28 1.46 42.52 10.25
C VAL A 28 1.09 42.00 11.62
N ILE A 29 0.57 42.91 12.45
CA ILE A 29 -0.11 42.61 13.70
C ILE A 29 -1.61 42.66 13.41
N ASN A 30 -2.25 41.50 13.39
CA ASN A 30 -3.71 41.41 13.36
C ASN A 30 -4.22 41.33 14.79
N TRP A 31 -5.33 42.00 15.06
CA TRP A 31 -6.00 41.90 16.35
C TRP A 31 -7.50 41.77 16.17
N GLU A 32 -8.11 41.01 17.07
CA GLU A 32 -9.55 40.81 17.11
C GLU A 32 -10.07 40.97 18.54
N ILE A 33 -11.31 41.45 18.66
CA ILE A 33 -12.03 41.52 19.92
C ILE A 33 -13.13 40.47 19.87
N LEU A 34 -13.10 39.56 20.84
CA LEU A 34 -14.21 38.62 21.02
C LEU A 34 -15.40 39.35 21.61
N LYS A 35 -16.55 39.21 20.96
CA LYS A 35 -17.82 39.78 21.42
C LYS A 35 -18.52 38.80 22.38
N PRO A 36 -19.34 39.30 23.32
CA PRO A 36 -20.22 38.46 24.11
C PRO A 36 -21.04 37.53 23.22
N GLY A 37 -21.04 36.23 23.53
CA GLY A 37 -21.70 35.18 22.73
C GLY A 37 -20.79 34.39 21.79
N ALA A 38 -19.52 34.77 21.66
CA ALA A 38 -18.51 34.00 20.89
C ALA A 38 -18.03 32.71 21.60
N ILE A 39 -18.38 32.53 22.87
CA ILE A 39 -18.04 31.35 23.69
C ILE A 39 -19.31 30.48 23.80
N PRO A 40 -19.34 29.23 23.29
CA PRO A 40 -20.52 28.36 23.37
C PRO A 40 -20.75 27.86 24.81
N ASN A 41 -21.95 28.11 25.38
CA ASN A 41 -22.65 27.54 26.59
C ASN A 41 -21.81 26.92 27.75
N GLU A 42 -22.04 27.10 29.05
CA GLU A 42 -23.20 27.48 29.87
C GLU A 42 -22.73 28.45 30.97
N GLY A 43 -23.35 29.63 31.10
CA GLY A 43 -23.13 30.53 32.23
C GLY A 43 -22.22 31.73 31.96
N LEU A 44 -22.86 32.90 31.91
CA LEU A 44 -22.33 34.26 32.09
C LEU A 44 -20.94 34.56 31.50
N TRP A 45 -20.95 35.33 30.42
CA TRP A 45 -19.76 36.06 29.96
C TRP A 45 -19.06 36.74 31.14
N PRO A 46 -17.73 36.65 31.25
CA PRO A 46 -16.99 37.19 32.39
C PRO A 46 -17.37 38.62 32.76
N MET A 47 -17.45 38.89 34.06
CA MET A 47 -17.73 40.25 34.54
C MET A 47 -16.58 41.21 34.18
N GLU A 48 -16.98 42.44 33.83
CA GLU A 48 -16.08 43.57 33.57
C GLU A 48 -15.11 43.78 34.73
N ARG A 49 -13.81 43.90 34.44
CA ARG A 49 -12.82 44.12 35.48
C ARG A 49 -11.56 44.84 35.03
N ASP A 50 -10.95 45.57 35.96
CA ASP A 50 -9.62 46.17 35.84
C ASP A 50 -8.69 45.67 36.94
N ALA A 51 -7.40 46.04 36.86
CA ALA A 51 -6.39 45.76 37.90
C ALA A 51 -6.33 44.28 38.35
N HIS A 52 -6.74 43.36 37.48
CA HIS A 52 -6.57 41.93 37.68
C HIS A 52 -5.15 41.54 37.28
N ALA A 53 -4.75 40.33 37.62
CA ALA A 53 -3.52 39.74 37.11
C ALA A 53 -3.85 38.62 36.13
N SER A 54 -2.98 38.42 35.15
CA SER A 54 -3.14 37.36 34.16
C SER A 54 -1.82 36.72 33.81
N ALA A 55 -1.83 35.41 33.56
CA ALA A 55 -0.68 34.67 33.09
C ALA A 55 -1.08 33.68 32.00
N ILE A 56 -0.14 33.33 31.14
CA ILE A 56 -0.34 32.33 30.09
C ILE A 56 0.27 31.01 30.57
N ILE A 57 -0.51 29.95 30.44
CA ILE A 57 -0.06 28.58 30.66
C ILE A 57 0.23 27.95 29.29
N ASN A 58 1.50 27.61 29.08
CA ASN A 58 1.96 26.78 27.98
C ASN A 58 2.28 25.39 28.56
N GLY A 59 1.29 24.50 28.58
CA GLY A 59 1.47 23.08 28.93
C GLY A 59 1.35 22.19 27.70
N ASP A 60 1.07 20.89 27.89
CA ASP A 60 0.84 19.93 26.79
C ASP A 60 -0.43 20.19 25.95
N SER A 61 -1.23 21.19 26.33
CA SER A 61 -2.37 21.60 25.53
C SER A 61 -1.92 22.13 24.16
N THR A 62 -2.67 21.77 23.13
CA THR A 62 -2.48 22.26 21.76
C THR A 62 -2.73 23.78 21.63
N SER A 63 -3.33 24.40 22.65
CA SER A 63 -3.54 25.84 22.76
C SER A 63 -2.99 26.38 24.08
N PRO A 64 -2.32 27.55 24.08
CA PRO A 64 -2.05 28.27 25.32
C PRO A 64 -3.36 28.61 26.03
N THR A 65 -3.37 28.47 27.36
CA THR A 65 -4.51 28.82 28.22
C THR A 65 -4.20 30.14 28.93
N LEU A 66 -5.13 31.11 28.92
CA LEU A 66 -4.99 32.36 29.64
C LEU A 66 -5.71 32.25 31.00
N VAL A 67 -4.98 32.48 32.08
CA VAL A 67 -5.55 32.58 33.43
C VAL A 67 -5.74 34.04 33.80
N VAL A 68 -6.87 34.37 34.41
CA VAL A 68 -7.17 35.69 34.97
C VAL A 68 -7.64 35.55 36.41
N ILE A 69 -7.00 36.26 37.33
CA ILE A 69 -7.32 36.21 38.76
C ILE A 69 -7.62 37.61 39.28
N GLY A 70 -8.71 37.72 40.03
CA GLY A 70 -9.03 38.90 40.83
C GLY A 70 -9.42 40.12 40.00
N GLY A 71 -9.03 41.29 40.51
CA GLY A 71 -9.33 42.61 39.94
C GLY A 71 -10.50 43.31 40.61
N ARG A 72 -10.94 44.41 40.00
CA ARG A 72 -12.10 45.17 40.47
C ARG A 72 -13.12 45.39 39.38
N ASP A 73 -14.40 45.37 39.76
CA ASP A 73 -15.51 45.69 38.86
C ASP A 73 -15.67 47.21 38.65
N LYS A 74 -16.68 47.60 37.87
CA LYS A 74 -17.01 49.01 37.63
C LYS A 74 -17.44 49.79 38.86
N LYS A 75 -17.85 49.11 39.94
CA LYS A 75 -18.21 49.70 41.25
C LYS A 75 -17.00 49.72 42.21
N ASN A 76 -15.80 49.42 41.70
CA ASN A 76 -14.57 49.25 42.48
C ASN A 76 -14.65 48.14 43.56
N GLN A 77 -15.58 47.19 43.41
CA GLN A 77 -15.67 46.01 44.27
C GLN A 77 -14.69 44.94 43.79
N LEU A 78 -14.15 44.17 44.73
CA LEU A 78 -13.30 43.03 44.41
C LEU A 78 -14.05 42.00 43.58
N VAL A 79 -13.36 41.41 42.62
CA VAL A 79 -13.91 40.31 41.83
C VAL A 79 -13.25 39.00 42.21
N ASN A 80 -13.95 38.20 43.01
CA ASN A 80 -13.46 36.97 43.62
C ASN A 80 -13.55 35.77 42.67
N GLU A 81 -12.87 35.86 41.52
CA GLU A 81 -12.93 34.84 40.48
C GLU A 81 -11.55 34.50 39.91
N CYS A 82 -11.38 33.24 39.55
CA CYS A 82 -10.30 32.73 38.71
C CYS A 82 -10.92 32.19 37.43
N LEU A 83 -10.53 32.76 36.30
CA LEU A 83 -11.03 32.40 34.98
C LEU A 83 -9.92 31.73 34.18
N LEU A 84 -10.25 30.64 33.50
CA LEU A 84 -9.43 30.03 32.48
C LEU A 84 -10.09 30.22 31.12
N PHE A 85 -9.37 30.87 30.22
CA PHE A 85 -9.71 30.94 28.80
C PHE A 85 -8.85 29.94 28.04
N ASP A 86 -9.50 29.00 27.36
CA ASP A 86 -8.83 27.92 26.62
C ASP A 86 -9.26 27.90 25.15
N SER A 87 -8.61 27.06 24.35
CA SER A 87 -8.92 26.88 22.92
C SER A 87 -8.86 28.19 22.12
N ILE A 88 -7.94 29.09 22.51
CA ILE A 88 -7.78 30.42 21.89
C ILE A 88 -7.28 30.28 20.46
N THR A 89 -6.41 29.31 20.17
CA THR A 89 -5.82 29.12 18.84
C THR A 89 -6.71 28.35 17.87
N THR A 90 -7.68 27.57 18.37
CA THR A 90 -8.57 26.75 17.54
C THR A 90 -9.85 27.48 17.15
N GLY A 91 -10.08 28.70 17.66
CA GLY A 91 -11.29 29.50 17.42
C GLY A 91 -12.54 28.99 18.14
N GLN A 92 -12.43 27.90 18.91
CA GLN A 92 -13.49 27.32 19.72
C GLN A 92 -13.34 27.77 21.18
N TYR A 93 -13.35 29.08 21.40
CA TYR A 93 -13.08 29.70 22.69
C TYR A 93 -13.95 29.11 23.80
N SER A 94 -13.31 28.71 24.89
CA SER A 94 -14.00 28.33 26.12
C SER A 94 -13.53 29.21 27.28
N CYS A 95 -14.44 29.50 28.19
CA CYS A 95 -14.13 30.19 29.43
C CYS A 95 -14.76 29.43 30.58
N ARG A 96 -13.95 29.03 31.56
CA ARG A 96 -14.43 28.35 32.77
C ARG A 96 -13.94 29.05 34.03
N LYS A 97 -14.76 28.98 35.08
CA LYS A 97 -14.40 29.46 36.40
C LYS A 97 -13.79 28.33 37.22
N ILE A 98 -12.61 28.57 37.77
CA ILE A 98 -11.99 27.67 38.73
C ILE A 98 -12.41 28.10 40.15
N PRO A 99 -12.91 27.17 40.99
CA PRO A 99 -13.18 27.47 42.39
C PRO A 99 -11.86 27.66 43.13
N LEU A 100 -11.66 28.86 43.68
CA LEU A 100 -10.54 29.20 44.56
C LEU A 100 -11.06 29.94 45.79
N LEU A 101 -10.29 29.93 46.86
CA LEU A 101 -10.59 30.67 48.07
C LEU A 101 -10.60 32.19 47.81
N GLU A 102 -11.46 32.92 48.53
CA GLU A 102 -11.53 34.38 48.46
C GLU A 102 -10.21 35.03 48.92
N SER A 103 -9.47 34.38 49.83
CA SER A 103 -8.13 34.84 50.24
C SER A 103 -7.16 34.93 49.06
N VAL A 104 -7.35 34.11 48.02
CA VAL A 104 -6.56 34.11 46.78
C VAL A 104 -7.11 35.12 45.78
N THR A 105 -8.41 35.03 45.47
CA THR A 105 -9.02 35.77 44.35
C THR A 105 -9.46 37.19 44.71
N GLY A 106 -9.78 37.45 45.97
CA GLY A 106 -10.22 38.75 46.49
C GLY A 106 -9.08 39.73 46.66
N ARG A 107 -8.46 40.11 45.53
CA ARG A 107 -7.37 41.06 45.47
C ARG A 107 -7.28 41.73 44.11
N TYR A 108 -6.67 42.92 44.08
CA TYR A 108 -6.38 43.66 42.86
C TYR A 108 -4.96 44.25 42.88
N SER A 109 -4.47 44.66 41.72
CA SER A 109 -3.10 45.16 41.48
C SER A 109 -2.02 44.25 42.08
N HIS A 110 -2.20 42.94 41.94
CA HIS A 110 -1.23 41.92 42.34
C HIS A 110 -0.43 41.43 41.12
N SER A 111 0.69 40.78 41.39
CA SER A 111 1.48 40.10 40.36
C SER A 111 1.07 38.63 40.27
N LEU A 112 1.04 38.10 39.05
CA LEU A 112 0.78 36.69 38.75
C LEU A 112 1.79 36.22 37.72
N THR A 113 2.39 35.05 37.95
CA THR A 113 3.21 34.36 36.96
C THR A 113 2.89 32.88 36.93
N ALA A 114 3.03 32.25 35.78
CA ALA A 114 2.88 30.81 35.60
C ALA A 114 4.27 30.18 35.43
N VAL A 115 4.57 29.19 36.27
CA VAL A 115 5.83 28.43 36.23
C VAL A 115 5.50 27.00 35.82
N THR A 116 5.91 26.63 34.61
CA THR A 116 5.78 25.25 34.13
C THR A 116 6.76 24.35 34.89
N MET A 117 6.22 23.44 35.69
CA MET A 117 6.99 22.45 36.47
C MET A 117 7.15 21.16 35.67
N SER A 118 6.12 20.76 34.93
CA SER A 118 6.13 19.70 33.93
C SER A 118 5.03 19.98 32.90
N PRO A 119 4.95 19.20 31.81
CA PRO A 119 3.93 19.42 30.80
C PRO A 119 2.47 19.30 31.31
N HIS A 120 2.28 18.56 32.41
CA HIS A 120 0.99 18.37 33.09
C HIS A 120 0.90 19.12 34.43
N CYS A 121 1.88 19.92 34.82
CA CYS A 121 1.88 20.60 36.12
C CYS A 121 2.42 22.02 36.00
N VAL A 122 1.61 22.98 36.41
CA VAL A 122 1.93 24.41 36.34
C VAL A 122 1.60 25.06 37.67
N TRP A 123 2.54 25.86 38.15
CA TRP A 123 2.38 26.62 39.39
C TRP A 123 2.08 28.07 39.07
N LEU A 124 0.95 28.56 39.55
CA LEU A 124 0.61 29.98 39.51
C LEU A 124 1.12 30.63 40.78
N VAL A 125 2.10 31.52 40.65
CA VAL A 125 2.67 32.26 41.77
C VAL A 125 2.05 33.65 41.82
N ILE A 126 1.40 33.96 42.93
CA ILE A 126 0.75 35.24 43.21
C ILE A 126 1.58 35.98 44.26
N VAL A 127 1.83 37.28 44.01
CA VAL A 127 2.54 38.14 44.97
C VAL A 127 1.82 39.47 45.16
N GLY A 128 1.58 39.81 46.43
CA GLY A 128 1.06 41.10 46.86
C GLY A 128 -0.38 41.38 46.44
N GLY A 129 -0.64 42.67 46.23
CA GLY A 129 -1.95 43.21 45.90
C GLY A 129 -2.59 43.97 47.05
N TYR A 130 -3.83 44.38 46.80
CA TYR A 130 -4.68 45.10 47.74
C TYR A 130 -5.96 44.31 48.00
N GLU A 131 -6.45 44.35 49.24
CA GLU A 131 -7.66 43.63 49.68
C GLU A 131 -8.89 44.53 49.84
N GLU A 132 -8.71 45.84 49.88
CA GLU A 132 -9.82 46.78 50.05
C GLU A 132 -9.51 48.07 49.30
N PHE A 133 -10.53 48.63 48.66
CA PHE A 133 -10.50 49.96 48.07
C PHE A 133 -11.60 50.82 48.68
N ARG A 134 -11.23 51.97 49.24
CA ARG A 134 -12.18 52.91 49.84
C ARG A 134 -11.81 54.35 49.53
N TRP A 135 -12.81 55.22 49.56
CA TRP A 135 -12.60 56.67 49.53
C TRP A 135 -12.44 57.17 50.96
N LYS A 136 -11.35 57.88 51.22
CA LYS A 136 -11.09 58.47 52.53
C LYS A 136 -11.26 59.98 52.45
N ASP A 137 -12.17 60.53 53.25
CA ASP A 137 -12.26 61.97 53.46
C ASP A 137 -10.99 62.44 54.18
N VAL A 138 -10.26 63.36 53.56
CA VAL A 138 -9.05 63.98 54.11
C VAL A 138 -9.29 65.42 54.56
N GLY A 139 -10.55 65.83 54.65
CA GLY A 139 -10.98 67.18 55.01
C GLY A 139 -11.16 68.09 53.80
N GLY A 140 -11.93 69.16 53.98
CA GLY A 140 -12.13 70.18 52.94
C GLY A 140 -12.97 69.73 51.74
N ARG A 141 -13.91 68.77 51.93
CA ARG A 141 -14.70 68.13 50.85
C ARG A 141 -13.84 67.42 49.80
N LYS A 142 -12.63 67.00 50.18
CA LYS A 142 -11.73 66.27 49.30
C LYS A 142 -11.65 64.83 49.78
N GLU A 143 -12.10 63.92 48.94
CA GLU A 143 -11.88 62.49 49.11
C GLU A 143 -10.70 62.04 48.27
N VAL A 144 -9.89 61.14 48.81
CA VAL A 144 -8.78 60.52 48.08
C VAL A 144 -8.95 59.00 48.06
N PRO A 145 -8.53 58.35 46.96
CA PRO A 145 -8.55 56.89 46.89
C PRO A 145 -7.54 56.31 47.87
N TRP A 146 -7.98 55.33 48.66
CA TRP A 146 -7.16 54.64 49.65
C TRP A 146 -7.30 53.13 49.48
N GLY A 147 -6.19 52.45 49.21
CA GLY A 147 -6.13 50.99 49.14
C GLY A 147 -5.48 50.40 50.40
N THR A 148 -6.02 49.29 50.89
CA THR A 148 -5.38 48.49 51.96
C THR A 148 -4.53 47.41 51.31
N PHE A 149 -3.21 47.46 51.54
CA PHE A 149 -2.28 46.45 51.03
C PHE A 149 -2.47 45.12 51.75
N ILE A 150 -2.28 44.03 51.01
CA ILE A 150 -2.12 42.71 51.63
C ILE A 150 -0.76 42.69 52.32
N ALA A 151 -0.77 42.78 53.65
CA ALA A 151 0.43 42.79 54.49
C ALA A 151 0.62 41.49 55.29
N ASP A 152 -0.40 40.64 55.35
CA ASP A 152 -0.32 39.34 56.01
C ASP A 152 0.61 38.40 55.23
N THR A 153 1.61 37.84 55.92
CA THR A 153 2.64 36.98 55.32
C THR A 153 2.04 35.77 54.60
N ASN A 154 0.93 35.24 55.10
CA ASN A 154 0.30 34.05 54.52
C ASN A 154 -0.36 34.37 53.17
N ARG A 155 -0.94 35.56 53.04
CA ARG A 155 -1.61 36.01 51.81
C ARG A 155 -0.69 36.78 50.87
N LEU A 156 0.47 37.22 51.34
CA LEU A 156 1.42 38.02 50.56
C LEU A 156 1.98 37.24 49.37
N ILE A 157 2.30 35.95 49.58
CA ILE A 157 2.77 35.05 48.53
C ILE A 157 1.90 33.80 48.59
N MET A 158 1.30 33.44 47.45
CA MET A 158 0.49 32.22 47.34
C MET A 158 0.87 31.47 46.07
N ILE A 159 0.84 30.14 46.13
CA ILE A 159 1.07 29.26 44.98
C ILE A 159 -0.17 28.40 44.77
N ILE A 160 -0.70 28.42 43.54
CA ILE A 160 -1.75 27.49 43.12
C ILE A 160 -1.10 26.45 42.22
N GLU A 161 -1.25 25.18 42.60
CA GLU A 161 -0.80 24.06 41.79
C GLU A 161 -1.94 23.62 40.86
N LEU A 162 -1.70 23.77 39.57
CA LEU A 162 -2.59 23.29 38.52
C LEU A 162 -2.01 22.02 37.91
N VAL A 163 -2.85 21.00 37.81
CA VAL A 163 -2.52 19.74 37.14
C VAL A 163 -3.45 19.54 35.96
N TYR A 164 -2.88 19.07 34.84
CA TYR A 164 -3.65 18.69 33.67
C TYR A 164 -4.17 17.27 33.84
N SER A 165 -5.49 17.13 33.93
CA SER A 165 -6.17 15.86 34.14
C SER A 165 -6.24 15.02 32.85
N GLU A 166 -6.47 13.72 32.99
CA GLU A 166 -6.70 12.80 31.85
C GLU A 166 -7.93 13.19 31.02
N ALA A 167 -8.88 13.92 31.60
CA ALA A 167 -10.05 14.45 30.91
C ALA A 167 -9.71 15.65 29.99
N GLY A 168 -8.46 16.11 29.96
CA GLY A 168 -8.01 17.23 29.16
C GLY A 168 -8.28 18.60 29.80
N GLU A 169 -8.41 18.66 31.12
CA GLU A 169 -8.72 19.90 31.84
C GLU A 169 -7.71 20.21 32.94
N TRP A 170 -7.33 21.48 33.07
CA TRP A 170 -6.60 22.00 34.23
C TRP A 170 -7.50 22.02 35.47
N ILE A 171 -7.07 21.31 36.51
CA ILE A 171 -7.68 21.25 37.83
C ILE A 171 -6.73 21.81 38.88
N VAL A 172 -7.28 22.34 39.98
CA VAL A 172 -6.49 22.79 41.13
C VAL A 172 -6.20 21.59 42.02
N GLU A 173 -4.93 21.24 42.17
CA GLU A 173 -4.50 20.17 43.07
C GLU A 173 -4.27 20.71 44.48
N SER A 174 -3.60 21.86 44.59
CA SER A 174 -3.32 22.49 45.89
C SER A 174 -3.27 24.02 45.81
N VAL A 175 -3.53 24.66 46.93
CA VAL A 175 -3.35 26.10 47.15
C VAL A 175 -2.50 26.25 48.40
N LEU A 176 -1.36 26.89 48.25
CA LEU A 176 -0.34 27.03 49.29
C LEU A 176 -0.22 28.49 49.66
N ASP A 177 -0.30 28.76 50.95
CA ASP A 177 -0.09 30.09 51.51
C ASP A 177 1.36 30.28 51.99
N GLY A 178 1.69 31.49 52.46
CA GLY A 178 3.04 31.81 52.95
C GLY A 178 3.54 30.89 54.07
N ASN A 179 2.67 30.32 54.91
CA ASN A 179 3.08 29.35 55.93
C ASN A 179 3.40 28.00 55.29
N ASP A 180 2.55 27.54 54.39
CA ASP A 180 2.71 26.25 53.71
C ASP A 180 4.02 26.19 52.93
N LEU A 181 4.43 27.31 52.32
CA LEU A 181 5.69 27.44 51.59
C LEU A 181 6.94 27.21 52.45
N THR A 182 6.83 27.45 53.77
CA THR A 182 7.92 27.18 54.72
C THR A 182 7.88 25.78 55.31
N SER A 183 6.82 25.02 55.02
CA SER A 183 6.66 23.67 55.54
C SER A 183 7.70 22.71 54.95
N LYS A 184 8.17 21.77 55.77
CA LYS A 184 9.10 20.72 55.34
C LYS A 184 8.51 19.86 54.22
N ASN A 185 7.21 19.57 54.29
CA ASN A 185 6.50 18.77 53.29
C ASN A 185 6.56 19.43 51.90
N TYR A 186 6.31 20.74 51.83
CA TYR A 186 6.39 21.46 50.58
C TYR A 186 7.82 21.54 50.03
N GLN A 187 8.81 21.75 50.90
CA GLN A 187 10.23 21.73 50.46
C GLN A 187 10.61 20.40 49.83
N GLU A 188 10.17 19.27 50.39
CA GLU A 188 10.38 17.93 49.83
C GLU A 188 9.65 17.76 48.48
N LYS A 189 8.39 18.20 48.38
CA LYS A 189 7.60 18.20 47.12
C LYS A 189 8.28 19.05 46.04
N TYR A 190 8.72 20.26 46.36
CA TYR A 190 9.46 21.13 45.43
C TYR A 190 10.78 20.51 45.00
N GLN A 191 11.55 19.91 45.90
CA GLN A 191 12.79 19.22 45.53
C GLN A 191 12.52 18.08 44.53
N SER A 192 11.44 17.31 44.72
CA SER A 192 11.02 16.29 43.77
C SER A 192 10.74 16.90 42.38
N TYR A 193 9.89 17.92 42.30
CA TYR A 193 9.58 18.56 41.02
C TYR A 193 10.77 19.26 40.40
N SER A 194 11.67 19.85 41.18
CA SER A 194 12.85 20.54 40.66
C SER A 194 13.74 19.59 39.86
N LYS A 195 13.89 18.34 40.29
CA LYS A 195 14.65 17.31 39.55
C LYS A 195 13.98 16.99 38.23
N THR A 196 12.66 16.76 38.26
CA THR A 196 11.86 16.47 37.07
C THR A 196 11.85 17.65 36.10
N ARG A 197 11.71 18.88 36.60
CA ARG A 197 11.73 20.12 35.81
C ARG A 197 13.08 20.33 35.16
N THR A 198 14.18 20.17 35.90
CA THR A 198 15.53 20.29 35.33
C THR A 198 15.74 19.24 34.23
N TRP A 199 15.37 17.99 34.49
CA TRP A 199 15.43 16.94 33.47
C TRP A 199 14.61 17.29 32.21
N TRP A 200 13.37 17.78 32.38
CA TRP A 200 12.53 18.20 31.26
C TRP A 200 13.06 19.43 30.53
N MET A 201 13.58 20.41 31.26
CA MET A 201 14.20 21.60 30.68
C MET A 201 15.47 21.23 29.92
N ASP A 202 16.28 20.29 30.42
CA ASP A 202 17.45 19.78 29.70
C ASP A 202 17.03 19.07 28.39
N GLN A 203 15.91 18.33 28.38
CA GLN A 203 15.34 17.74 27.16
C GLN A 203 14.83 18.80 26.17
N LEU A 204 14.34 19.95 26.65
CA LEU A 204 13.93 21.08 25.79
C LEU A 204 15.11 21.95 25.34
N ILE A 205 16.18 22.01 26.14
CA ILE A 205 17.43 22.73 25.85
C ILE A 205 18.36 21.91 24.97
N GLU A 206 18.17 20.58 24.85
CA GLU A 206 18.70 19.79 23.75
C GLU A 206 18.23 20.45 22.45
N TYR A 207 19.14 21.23 21.84
CA TYR A 207 18.81 22.37 20.98
C TYR A 207 17.62 22.05 20.06
N PRO A 208 16.61 22.94 19.95
CA PRO A 208 15.59 22.85 18.91
C PRO A 208 16.24 22.51 17.56
N THR A 209 17.41 23.09 17.29
CA THR A 209 18.26 22.83 16.13
C THR A 209 18.72 21.39 15.97
N GLU A 210 19.06 20.63 17.02
CA GLU A 210 19.49 19.22 16.82
C GLU A 210 18.31 18.32 16.47
N ARG A 211 17.18 18.48 17.17
CA ARG A 211 15.95 17.75 16.86
C ARG A 211 15.43 18.13 15.48
N GLU A 212 15.44 19.42 15.15
CA GLU A 212 15.05 19.97 13.86
C GLU A 212 16.00 19.53 12.75
N MET A 213 17.32 19.50 12.98
CA MET A 213 18.29 18.93 12.03
C MET A 213 18.09 17.42 11.83
N LYS A 214 17.76 16.66 12.89
CA LYS A 214 17.42 15.23 12.78
C LYS A 214 16.15 15.05 11.96
N LEU A 215 15.12 15.86 12.20
CA LEU A 215 13.88 15.86 11.41
C LEU A 215 14.14 16.25 9.96
N GLN A 216 14.91 17.30 9.70
CA GLN A 216 15.26 17.75 8.35
C GLN A 216 16.06 16.67 7.61
N ARG A 217 17.03 16.01 8.26
CA ARG A 217 17.74 14.86 7.70
C ARG A 217 16.79 13.70 7.37
N TYR A 218 15.84 13.42 8.25
CA TYR A 218 14.84 12.38 8.01
C TYR A 218 13.90 12.73 6.84
N ILE A 219 13.42 13.97 6.77
CA ILE A 219 12.60 14.49 5.65
C ILE A 219 13.39 14.44 4.34
N GLN A 220 14.69 14.75 4.36
CA GLN A 220 15.57 14.65 3.20
C GLN A 220 15.75 13.20 2.74
N SER A 221 16.01 12.28 3.67
CA SER A 221 16.11 10.84 3.40
C SER A 221 14.81 10.29 2.79
N LEU A 222 13.65 10.70 3.31
CA LEU A 222 12.36 10.29 2.77
C LEU A 222 12.14 10.82 1.35
N HIS A 223 12.60 12.03 1.02
CA HIS A 223 12.55 12.55 -0.34
C HIS A 223 13.45 11.76 -1.29
N GLU A 224 14.65 11.37 -0.85
CA GLU A 224 15.57 10.54 -1.63
C GLU A 224 14.98 9.16 -1.90
N ASP A 225 14.43 8.49 -0.88
CA ASP A 225 13.77 7.19 -1.02
C ASP A 225 12.57 7.27 -1.98
N LEU A 226 11.80 8.36 -1.91
CA LEU A 226 10.65 8.59 -2.79
C LEU A 226 11.08 8.83 -4.24
N GLN A 227 12.20 9.53 -4.46
CA GLN A 227 12.78 9.71 -5.79
C GLN A 227 13.25 8.37 -6.38
N VAL A 228 13.99 7.56 -5.61
CA VAL A 228 14.45 6.23 -6.06
C VAL A 228 13.27 5.30 -6.36
N ALA A 229 12.21 5.34 -5.55
CA ALA A 229 10.99 4.58 -5.81
C ALA A 229 10.29 5.05 -7.09
N HIS A 230 10.27 6.36 -7.36
CA HIS A 230 9.72 6.91 -8.59
C HIS A 230 10.53 6.48 -9.82
N GLU A 231 11.86 6.55 -9.78
CA GLU A 231 12.75 6.08 -10.85
C GLU A 231 12.58 4.58 -11.11
N SER A 232 12.51 3.77 -10.04
CA SER A 232 12.26 2.33 -10.14
C SER A 232 10.90 2.02 -10.77
N LYS A 233 9.86 2.78 -10.43
CA LYS A 233 8.53 2.65 -11.03
C LYS A 233 8.57 2.95 -12.54
N VAL A 234 9.25 4.02 -12.95
CA VAL A 234 9.40 4.37 -14.37
C VAL A 234 10.14 3.25 -15.12
N SER A 235 11.24 2.74 -14.58
CA SER A 235 11.99 1.64 -15.20
C SER A 235 11.16 0.36 -15.34
N LEU A 236 10.38 -0.01 -14.31
CA LEU A 236 9.45 -1.15 -14.40
C LEU A 236 8.37 -0.93 -15.46
N GLN A 237 7.88 0.30 -15.60
CA GLN A 237 6.88 0.64 -16.60
C GLN A 237 7.45 0.55 -18.03
N GLU A 238 8.69 0.99 -18.25
CA GLU A 238 9.40 0.81 -19.52
C GLU A 238 9.63 -0.67 -19.85
N ALA A 239 10.08 -1.47 -18.86
CA ALA A 239 10.28 -2.91 -19.02
C ALA A 239 8.98 -3.64 -19.36
N LEU A 240 7.85 -3.23 -18.76
CA LEU A 240 6.53 -3.78 -19.06
C LEU A 240 6.10 -3.46 -20.51
N VAL A 241 6.33 -2.23 -20.97
CA VAL A 241 6.02 -1.83 -22.35
C VAL A 241 6.84 -2.64 -23.36
N GLU A 242 8.13 -2.82 -23.10
CA GLU A 242 9.01 -3.60 -23.98
C GLU A 242 8.63 -5.09 -23.99
N ALA A 243 8.30 -5.67 -22.82
CA ALA A 243 7.81 -7.04 -22.74
C ALA A 243 6.50 -7.24 -23.52
N ASN A 244 5.55 -6.29 -23.41
CA ASN A 244 4.29 -6.35 -24.17
C ASN A 244 4.53 -6.28 -25.69
N LYS A 245 5.51 -5.48 -26.14
CA LYS A 245 5.90 -5.43 -27.55
C LYS A 245 6.46 -6.77 -28.03
N GLN A 246 7.33 -7.40 -27.24
CA GLN A 246 7.88 -8.72 -27.58
C GLN A 246 6.78 -9.80 -27.63
N VAL A 247 5.79 -9.73 -26.74
CA VAL A 247 4.63 -10.63 -26.79
C VAL A 247 3.85 -10.43 -28.08
N ALA A 248 3.56 -9.19 -28.47
CA ALA A 248 2.88 -8.91 -29.73
C ALA A 248 3.66 -9.43 -30.96
N ASP A 249 4.98 -9.22 -31.00
CA ASP A 249 5.85 -9.72 -32.07
C ASP A 249 5.87 -11.27 -32.13
N MET A 250 5.78 -11.94 -30.96
CA MET A 250 5.68 -13.40 -30.89
C MET A 250 4.31 -13.90 -31.34
N GLU A 251 3.22 -13.24 -30.95
CA GLU A 251 1.87 -13.57 -31.39
C GLU A 251 1.75 -13.49 -32.92
N GLU A 252 2.29 -12.44 -33.54
CA GLU A 252 2.31 -12.30 -35.00
C GLU A 252 3.09 -13.43 -35.69
N LYS A 253 4.26 -13.81 -35.14
CA LYS A 253 5.05 -14.95 -35.65
C LYS A 253 4.32 -16.28 -35.51
N VAL A 254 3.64 -16.49 -34.38
CA VAL A 254 2.84 -17.71 -34.16
C VAL A 254 1.69 -17.77 -35.16
N GLU A 255 1.02 -16.65 -35.40
CA GLU A 255 -0.08 -16.59 -36.37
C GLU A 255 0.38 -16.82 -37.80
N GLN A 256 1.55 -16.29 -38.17
CA GLN A 256 2.18 -16.59 -39.46
C GLN A 256 2.52 -18.09 -39.59
N TYR A 257 3.12 -18.68 -38.57
CA TYR A 257 3.48 -20.10 -38.57
C TYR A 257 2.24 -21.02 -38.64
N LEU A 258 1.14 -20.63 -38.00
CA LEU A 258 -0.14 -21.32 -38.09
C LEU A 258 -0.73 -21.25 -39.50
N LYS A 259 -0.67 -20.08 -40.16
CA LYS A 259 -1.10 -19.93 -41.56
C LYS A 259 -0.28 -20.79 -42.51
N GLU A 260 1.05 -20.81 -42.37
CA GLU A 260 1.93 -21.66 -43.18
C GLU A 260 1.63 -23.15 -42.97
N LYS A 261 1.42 -23.58 -41.72
CA LYS A 261 1.01 -24.96 -41.42
C LYS A 261 -0.34 -25.31 -42.03
N GLN A 262 -1.31 -24.39 -42.03
CA GLN A 262 -2.63 -24.64 -42.62
C GLN A 262 -2.51 -24.87 -44.13
N ILE A 263 -1.72 -24.04 -44.83
CA ILE A 263 -1.46 -24.23 -46.27
C ILE A 263 -0.84 -25.61 -46.54
N ILE A 264 0.15 -26.03 -45.74
CA ILE A 264 0.78 -27.35 -45.90
C ILE A 264 -0.22 -28.49 -45.65
N ILE A 265 -1.14 -28.33 -44.69
CA ILE A 265 -2.19 -29.33 -44.44
C ILE A 265 -3.13 -29.43 -45.63
N ASP A 266 -3.59 -28.29 -46.16
CA ASP A 266 -4.50 -28.23 -47.31
C ASP A 266 -3.85 -28.84 -48.56
N ASP A 267 -2.58 -28.50 -48.86
CA ASP A 267 -1.82 -29.06 -49.98
C ASP A 267 -1.64 -30.59 -49.85
N ASN A 268 -1.35 -31.08 -48.64
CA ASN A 268 -1.23 -32.52 -48.40
C ASN A 268 -2.58 -33.24 -48.55
N GLN A 269 -3.68 -32.61 -48.12
CA GLN A 269 -5.04 -33.13 -48.30
C GLN A 269 -5.38 -33.28 -49.79
N ASP A 270 -5.03 -32.28 -50.60
CA ASP A 270 -5.21 -32.29 -52.05
C ASP A 270 -4.39 -33.39 -52.71
N LEU A 271 -3.10 -33.54 -52.34
CA LEU A 271 -2.23 -34.61 -52.82
C LEU A 271 -2.75 -36.00 -52.44
N ILE A 272 -3.30 -36.17 -51.23
CA ILE A 272 -3.93 -37.43 -50.79
C ILE A 272 -5.14 -37.73 -51.67
N SER A 273 -5.99 -36.73 -51.92
CA SER A 273 -7.18 -36.89 -52.76
C SER A 273 -6.83 -37.32 -54.19
N GLU A 274 -5.73 -36.81 -54.73
CA GLU A 274 -5.26 -37.14 -56.07
C GLU A 274 -4.62 -38.52 -56.11
N LYS A 275 -3.84 -38.89 -55.08
CA LYS A 275 -3.36 -40.26 -54.90
C LYS A 275 -4.48 -41.27 -54.80
N ASP A 276 -5.53 -40.99 -54.05
CA ASP A 276 -6.68 -41.88 -53.91
C ASP A 276 -7.39 -42.11 -55.26
N LYS A 277 -7.53 -41.06 -56.09
CA LYS A 277 -8.05 -41.21 -57.47
C LYS A 277 -7.17 -42.12 -58.33
N VAL A 278 -5.85 -41.98 -58.24
CA VAL A 278 -4.90 -42.82 -58.99
C VAL A 278 -4.93 -44.26 -58.50
N ILE A 279 -4.96 -44.48 -57.19
CA ILE A 279 -5.09 -45.81 -56.58
C ILE A 279 -6.38 -46.47 -57.06
N ALA A 280 -7.52 -45.79 -56.98
CA ALA A 280 -8.80 -46.32 -57.46
C ALA A 280 -8.74 -46.74 -58.93
N LYS A 281 -8.09 -45.95 -59.79
CA LYS A 281 -7.91 -46.28 -61.21
C LYS A 281 -7.02 -47.51 -61.42
N LEU A 282 -5.90 -47.61 -60.70
CA LEU A 282 -4.99 -48.75 -60.79
C LEU A 282 -5.65 -50.04 -60.24
N THR A 283 -6.40 -49.94 -59.14
CA THR A 283 -7.14 -51.07 -58.57
C THR A 283 -8.14 -51.64 -59.57
N LEU A 284 -8.92 -50.78 -60.25
CA LEU A 284 -9.84 -51.21 -61.32
C LEU A 284 -9.11 -51.93 -62.46
N GLN A 285 -7.97 -51.40 -62.90
CA GLN A 285 -7.19 -52.00 -63.98
C GLN A 285 -6.58 -53.35 -63.60
N VAL A 286 -6.08 -53.50 -62.36
CA VAL A 286 -5.56 -54.77 -61.85
C VAL A 286 -6.67 -55.81 -61.72
N GLU A 287 -7.85 -55.41 -61.26
CA GLU A 287 -8.99 -56.31 -61.14
C GLU A 287 -9.49 -56.79 -62.51
N GLU A 288 -9.52 -55.91 -63.51
CA GLU A 288 -9.81 -56.27 -64.91
C GLU A 288 -8.77 -57.24 -65.48
N GLN A 289 -7.47 -56.97 -65.27
CA GLN A 289 -6.39 -57.89 -65.68
C GLN A 289 -6.51 -59.25 -65.00
N SER A 290 -6.77 -59.29 -63.69
CA SER A 290 -6.95 -60.53 -62.94
C SER A 290 -8.14 -61.34 -63.47
N GLN A 291 -9.25 -60.70 -63.82
CA GLN A 291 -10.39 -61.38 -64.44
C GLN A 291 -10.03 -61.95 -65.81
N ASN A 292 -9.32 -61.19 -66.64
CA ASN A 292 -8.86 -61.64 -67.95
C ASN A 292 -7.89 -62.85 -67.84
N GLU A 293 -6.91 -62.78 -66.94
CA GLU A 293 -5.99 -63.89 -66.68
C GLU A 293 -6.73 -65.15 -66.19
N LYS A 294 -7.71 -65.01 -65.30
CA LYS A 294 -8.56 -66.13 -64.84
C LYS A 294 -9.31 -66.78 -66.02
N GLN A 295 -9.83 -65.99 -66.97
CA GLN A 295 -10.46 -66.52 -68.17
C GLN A 295 -9.46 -67.28 -69.05
N ILE A 296 -8.26 -66.74 -69.26
CA ILE A 296 -7.19 -67.38 -70.05
C ILE A 296 -6.74 -68.71 -69.41
N ILE A 297 -6.51 -68.74 -68.09
CA ILE A 297 -6.12 -69.95 -67.36
C ILE A 297 -7.20 -71.02 -67.48
N THR A 298 -8.47 -70.64 -67.39
CA THR A 298 -9.61 -71.56 -67.52
C THR A 298 -9.65 -72.19 -68.92
N TYR A 299 -9.45 -71.38 -69.96
CA TYR A 299 -9.38 -71.84 -71.35
C TYR A 299 -8.19 -72.78 -71.59
N LEU A 300 -6.99 -72.43 -71.11
CA LEU A 300 -5.80 -73.27 -71.25
C LEU A 300 -5.96 -74.60 -70.49
N ARG A 301 -6.54 -74.58 -69.29
CA ARG A 301 -6.82 -75.80 -68.51
C ARG A 301 -7.73 -76.75 -69.28
N ALA A 302 -8.78 -76.24 -69.92
CA ALA A 302 -9.66 -77.06 -70.76
C ALA A 302 -8.89 -77.72 -71.93
N LYS A 303 -8.05 -76.95 -72.64
CA LYS A 303 -7.20 -77.50 -73.70
C LYS A 303 -6.19 -78.54 -73.23
N VAL A 304 -5.60 -78.35 -72.05
CA VAL A 304 -4.67 -79.34 -71.48
C VAL A 304 -5.41 -80.63 -71.16
N SER A 305 -6.61 -80.56 -70.56
CA SER A 305 -7.43 -81.75 -70.32
C SER A 305 -7.82 -82.47 -71.62
N ASP A 306 -8.16 -81.74 -72.69
CA ASP A 306 -8.42 -82.34 -74.01
C ASP A 306 -7.17 -83.05 -74.56
N ASN A 307 -6.00 -82.43 -74.42
CA ASN A 307 -4.73 -83.02 -74.84
C ASN A 307 -4.32 -84.23 -73.99
N GLU A 308 -4.55 -84.21 -72.67
CA GLU A 308 -4.32 -85.37 -71.78
C GLU A 308 -5.22 -86.54 -72.18
N LEU A 309 -6.50 -86.28 -72.49
CA LEU A 309 -7.43 -87.29 -73.02
C LEU A 309 -6.92 -87.86 -74.35
N TYR A 310 -6.41 -87.01 -75.24
CA TYR A 310 -5.83 -87.45 -76.51
C TYR A 310 -4.56 -88.29 -76.31
N THR A 311 -3.71 -87.91 -75.37
CA THR A 311 -2.45 -88.62 -75.06
C THR A 311 -2.71 -89.97 -74.42
N THR A 312 -3.69 -90.07 -73.52
CA THR A 312 -4.11 -91.36 -72.92
C THR A 312 -4.71 -92.29 -73.96
N LYS A 313 -5.45 -91.76 -74.94
CA LYS A 313 -5.97 -92.54 -76.07
C LYS A 313 -4.84 -93.10 -76.95
N LEU A 314 -3.86 -92.26 -77.31
CA LEU A 314 -2.67 -92.69 -78.05
C LEU A 314 -1.81 -93.70 -77.28
N MET A 315 -1.64 -93.54 -75.97
CA MET A 315 -0.93 -94.52 -75.14
C MET A 315 -1.65 -95.87 -75.13
N LYS A 316 -2.98 -95.89 -75.09
CA LYS A 316 -3.78 -97.11 -75.18
C LYS A 316 -3.61 -97.79 -76.55
N GLU A 317 -3.63 -97.02 -77.64
CA GLU A 317 -3.35 -97.54 -78.99
C GLU A 317 -1.92 -98.07 -79.13
N LYS A 318 -0.93 -97.36 -78.59
CA LYS A 318 0.46 -97.81 -78.58
C LYS A 318 0.63 -99.10 -77.80
N SER A 319 0.00 -99.22 -76.63
CA SER A 319 0.04 -100.46 -75.82
C SER A 319 -0.57 -101.64 -76.59
N GLN A 320 -1.68 -101.43 -77.29
CA GLN A 320 -2.32 -102.45 -78.14
C GLN A 320 -1.46 -102.84 -79.36
N LEU A 321 -0.76 -101.88 -79.96
CA LEU A 321 0.19 -102.16 -81.05
C LEU A 321 1.40 -102.93 -80.54
N GLN A 322 1.92 -102.61 -79.36
CA GLN A 322 3.07 -103.28 -78.78
C GLN A 322 2.77 -104.75 -78.46
N GLU A 323 1.56 -105.08 -77.99
CA GLU A 323 1.09 -106.47 -77.85
C GLU A 323 1.02 -107.22 -79.19
N ARG A 324 0.60 -106.56 -80.28
CA ARG A 324 0.58 -107.18 -81.63
C ARG A 324 1.98 -107.41 -82.18
N VAL A 325 2.91 -106.49 -81.95
CA VAL A 325 4.32 -106.62 -82.38
C VAL A 325 4.98 -107.82 -81.70
N THR A 326 4.78 -108.00 -80.39
CA THR A 326 5.28 -109.21 -79.69
C THR A 326 4.63 -110.50 -80.18
N SER A 327 3.37 -110.48 -80.63
CA SER A 327 2.72 -111.67 -81.20
C SER A 327 3.23 -112.06 -82.60
N LEU A 328 3.71 -111.08 -83.38
CA LEU A 328 4.20 -111.29 -84.73
C LEU A 328 5.68 -111.73 -84.75
N GLU A 329 6.47 -111.27 -83.78
CA GLU A 329 7.88 -111.70 -83.64
C GLU A 329 8.02 -113.19 -83.28
N GLU A 330 7.03 -113.82 -82.64
CA GLU A 330 7.06 -115.25 -82.32
C GLU A 330 6.73 -116.18 -83.52
N GLN A 331 6.21 -115.66 -84.65
CA GLN A 331 5.81 -116.50 -85.79
C GLN A 331 6.85 -116.58 -86.94
N SER A 332 7.95 -115.82 -86.92
CA SER A 332 8.69 -115.50 -88.15
C SER A 332 10.11 -116.07 -88.32
N ILE A 333 10.70 -116.86 -87.40
CA ILE A 333 12.13 -117.26 -87.57
C ILE A 333 12.32 -118.78 -87.59
N LYS A 334 12.00 -119.36 -88.76
CA LYS A 334 12.58 -120.59 -89.33
C LYS A 334 12.99 -120.25 -90.77
N GLU A 335 14.23 -120.56 -91.14
CA GLU A 335 14.88 -120.35 -92.45
C GLU A 335 15.35 -118.91 -92.79
N THR A 336 16.64 -118.64 -92.57
CA THR A 336 17.64 -118.55 -93.66
C THR A 336 19.03 -118.24 -93.10
N SER A 337 20.02 -118.96 -93.62
CA SER A 337 21.45 -118.71 -93.49
C SER A 337 21.91 -117.76 -94.60
N SER A 338 22.89 -116.88 -94.33
CA SER A 338 24.00 -116.51 -95.23
C SER A 338 24.65 -115.16 -94.90
N ILE A 339 25.94 -115.25 -94.52
CA ILE A 339 27.10 -114.44 -94.97
C ILE A 339 27.18 -112.95 -94.60
N GLY A 340 28.34 -112.60 -94.06
CA GLY A 340 28.67 -111.30 -93.46
C GLY A 340 29.19 -110.24 -94.41
N LEU A 341 29.37 -109.05 -93.84
CA LEU A 341 30.19 -107.96 -94.37
C LEU A 341 30.57 -107.03 -93.21
N GLN A 342 31.86 -107.06 -92.86
CA GLN A 342 32.52 -106.09 -92.00
C GLN A 342 32.70 -104.77 -92.77
N PHE A 343 32.20 -103.67 -92.23
CA PHE A 343 32.60 -102.33 -92.65
C PHE A 343 33.38 -101.66 -91.51
N ASN A 344 34.70 -101.61 -91.70
CA ASN A 344 35.59 -100.69 -91.01
C ASN A 344 35.40 -99.30 -91.60
N TYR A 345 35.03 -98.32 -90.78
CA TYR A 345 35.30 -96.90 -91.07
C TYR A 345 36.07 -96.28 -89.90
N LEU A 346 37.20 -95.69 -90.28
CA LEU A 346 38.14 -94.94 -89.44
C LEU A 346 37.58 -93.58 -88.99
N ILE A 347 38.09 -93.16 -87.83
CA ILE A 347 37.84 -91.94 -87.05
C ILE A 347 38.55 -90.70 -87.65
N PRO A 348 38.08 -89.46 -87.35
CA PRO A 348 38.92 -88.46 -86.66
C PRO A 348 38.12 -87.76 -85.53
N SER A 349 38.49 -87.82 -84.24
CA SER A 349 39.59 -87.11 -83.56
C SER A 349 39.69 -85.62 -83.93
N MET A 350 39.12 -84.75 -83.06
CA MET A 350 39.55 -83.39 -82.64
C MET A 350 38.58 -82.97 -81.51
N GLY A 351 38.94 -82.45 -80.32
CA GLY A 351 40.18 -81.87 -79.83
C GLY A 351 40.05 -80.35 -79.66
N LYS A 352 39.92 -79.88 -78.40
CA LYS A 352 40.09 -78.49 -77.87
C LYS A 352 38.92 -77.51 -78.13
N SER A 353 38.54 -76.54 -77.30
CA SER A 353 39.13 -75.78 -76.16
C SER A 353 37.96 -75.33 -75.23
N ILE A 354 38.06 -75.31 -73.90
CA ILE A 354 38.52 -74.18 -73.05
C ILE A 354 38.03 -72.80 -73.53
N ILE A 355 37.15 -72.14 -72.75
CA ILE A 355 37.41 -70.90 -71.99
C ILE A 355 36.29 -70.74 -70.94
N VAL A 356 36.75 -70.32 -69.75
CA VAL A 356 36.15 -70.05 -68.44
C VAL A 356 34.71 -69.58 -68.41
#